data_AF-A0A1H2WMX3-F1
#
_entry.id   AF-A0A1H2WMX3-F1
#
_cell.length_a   1.000
_cell.length_b   1.000
_cell.length_c   1.000
_cell.angle_alpha   90.00
_cell.angle_beta   90.00
_cell.angle_gamma   90.00
#
_symmetry.space_group_name_H-M   'P 1'
#
loop_
_entity.id
_entity.type
_entity.pdbx_description
1 polymer ?
#
loop_
_entity_poly.entity_id
_entity_poly.type
_entity_poly.pdbx_seq_one_letter_code
_entity_poly.pdbx_strand_id
1 'polypeptide(L)' 'MNTKEGLIIHFSKKVIEPIPEEETSIWTCSNEGCSCWMRNDFSFGEFPNCPICHSSMTSDIKSLPVLTNGTKRSFQ' A
#
# COMPACT_ATOMS: atom_id res chain seq x y z
N MET A 1 -48.27 -18.82 -11.79
CA MET A 1 -47.29 -18.42 -12.81
C MET A 1 -46.85 -17.00 -12.46
N ASN A 2 -45.72 -16.81 -11.76
CA ASN A 2 -45.24 -15.48 -11.38
C ASN A 2 -43.70 -15.49 -11.37
N THR A 3 -43.07 -15.29 -12.53
CA THR A 3 -41.61 -15.20 -12.64
C THR A 3 -41.19 -13.83 -12.10
N LYS A 4 -40.54 -13.83 -10.94
CA LYS A 4 -39.96 -12.65 -10.31
C LYS A 4 -38.77 -12.23 -11.16
N GLU A 5 -38.83 -11.04 -11.73
CA GLU A 5 -37.80 -10.44 -12.57
C GLU A 5 -36.54 -10.22 -11.73
N GLY A 6 -35.60 -11.15 -11.85
CA GLY A 6 -34.29 -11.05 -11.22
C GLY A 6 -33.48 -9.97 -11.93
N LEU A 7 -33.14 -8.92 -11.18
CA LEU A 7 -32.19 -7.89 -11.56
C LEU A 7 -30.86 -8.54 -11.97
N ILE A 8 -30.61 -8.63 -13.28
CA ILE A 8 -29.31 -9.08 -13.80
C ILE A 8 -28.32 -7.95 -13.49
N ILE A 9 -27.43 -8.16 -12.52
CA ILE A 9 -26.29 -7.27 -12.27
C ILE A 9 -25.18 -7.64 -13.27
N HIS A 10 -25.01 -6.83 -14.31
CA HIS A 10 -23.99 -7.03 -15.32
C HIS A 10 -22.65 -6.53 -14.74
N PHE A 11 -21.97 -7.33 -13.92
CA PHE A 11 -20.61 -6.97 -13.51
C PHE A 11 -19.67 -7.27 -14.68
N SER A 12 -19.45 -6.27 -15.55
CA SER A 12 -18.32 -6.31 -16.50
C SER A 12 -17.06 -6.53 -15.67
N LYS A 13 -16.58 -7.78 -15.63
CA LYS A 13 -15.24 -8.12 -15.14
C LYS A 13 -14.25 -7.45 -16.09
N LYS A 14 -13.95 -6.17 -15.86
CA LYS A 14 -12.76 -5.56 -16.42
C LYS A 14 -11.61 -6.46 -15.98
N VAL A 15 -10.85 -6.99 -16.93
CA VAL A 15 -9.60 -7.66 -16.65
C VAL A 15 -8.73 -6.61 -15.98
N ILE A 16 -8.54 -6.75 -14.66
CA ILE A 16 -7.67 -5.86 -13.90
C ILE A 16 -6.26 -6.33 -14.23
N GLU A 17 -5.53 -5.54 -15.01
CA GLU A 17 -4.11 -5.79 -15.24
C GLU A 17 -3.40 -5.77 -13.88
N PRO A 18 -2.49 -6.74 -13.62
CA PRO A 18 -1.78 -6.79 -12.35
C PRO A 18 -0.92 -5.53 -12.20
N ILE A 19 -0.99 -4.90 -11.03
CA ILE A 19 -0.19 -3.72 -10.71
C ILE A 19 1.27 -4.18 -10.61
N PRO A 20 2.22 -3.54 -11.31
CA PRO A 20 3.63 -3.90 -11.20
C PRO A 20 4.14 -3.63 -9.78
N GLU A 21 4.74 -4.65 -9.17
CA GLU A 21 5.37 -4.59 -7.85
C GLU A 21 6.89 -4.62 -7.96
N GLU A 22 7.57 -4.01 -6.99
CA GLU A 22 9.02 -3.97 -6.87
C GLU A 22 9.43 -4.24 -5.42
N GLU A 23 10.59 -4.88 -5.25
CA GLU A 23 11.21 -5.09 -3.94
C GLU A 23 11.64 -3.74 -3.35
N THR A 24 10.89 -3.27 -2.37
CA THR A 24 11.14 -1.98 -1.73
C THR A 24 11.73 -2.20 -0.35
N SER A 25 12.84 -1.51 -0.07
CA SER A 25 13.38 -1.43 1.29
C SER A 25 12.44 -0.61 2.17
N ILE A 26 12.02 -1.20 3.29
CA ILE A 26 11.10 -0.59 4.25
C ILE A 26 11.69 -0.60 5.66
N TRP A 27 11.12 0.23 6.50
CA TRP A 27 11.24 0.18 7.95
C TRP A 27 9.97 -0.40 8.51
N THR A 28 10.06 -1.49 9.26
CA THR A 28 8.95 -2.11 9.96
C THR A 28 9.09 -1.82 11.45
N CYS A 29 8.00 -1.45 12.11
CA CYS A 29 8.01 -1.24 13.55
C CYS A 29 8.34 -2.55 14.29
N SER A 30 9.27 -2.50 15.24
CA SER A 30 9.67 -3.67 16.05
C SER A 30 8.63 -4.10 17.09
N ASN A 31 7.68 -3.22 17.41
CA ASN A 31 6.61 -3.51 18.35
C ASN A 31 5.52 -4.35 17.70
N GLU A 32 5.29 -5.57 18.20
CA GLU A 32 4.27 -6.51 17.70
C GLU A 32 2.84 -5.95 17.75
N GLY A 33 2.56 -4.99 18.63
CA GLY A 33 1.28 -4.29 18.71
C GLY A 33 1.09 -3.19 17.65
N CYS A 34 2.09 -2.94 16.81
CA CYS A 34 2.11 -1.84 15.85
C CYS A 34 2.45 -2.34 14.45
N SER A 35 1.48 -2.32 13.54
CA SER A 35 1.65 -2.71 12.13
C SER A 35 2.23 -1.60 11.24
N CYS A 36 2.87 -0.59 11.85
CA CYS A 36 3.44 0.53 11.12
C CYS A 36 4.66 0.09 10.31
N TRP A 37 4.71 0.54 9.06
CA TRP A 37 5.90 0.48 8.25
C TRP A 37 5.98 1.72 7.35
N MET A 38 7.18 2.05 6.89
CA MET A 38 7.40 3.12 5.91
C MET A 38 8.47 2.70 4.90
N ARG A 39 8.49 3.28 3.70
CA ARG A 39 9.61 3.02 2.78
C ARG A 39 10.87 3.73 3.28
N ASN A 40 12.02 3.10 3.07
CA ASN A 40 13.31 3.66 3.45
C ASN A 40 13.58 5.02 2.78
N ASP A 41 13.14 5.18 1.53
CA ASP A 41 13.30 6.41 0.73
C ASP A 41 12.66 7.66 1.36
N PHE A 42 11.72 7.48 2.29
CA PHE A 42 11.03 8.55 3.00
C PHE A 42 11.41 8.64 4.48
N SER A 43 12.44 7.90 4.91
CA SER A 43 12.96 7.99 6.27
C SER A 43 13.92 9.19 6.41
N PHE A 44 13.91 9.83 7.59
CA PHE A 44 14.73 11.01 7.86
C PHE A 44 16.10 10.68 8.50
N GLY A 45 16.43 9.40 8.70
CA GLY A 45 17.68 8.97 9.32
C GLY A 45 17.92 7.47 9.22
N GLU A 46 19.15 7.04 9.50
CA GLU A 46 19.58 5.63 9.37
C GLU A 46 18.84 4.66 10.30
N PHE A 47 18.31 5.15 11.42
CA PHE A 47 17.51 4.37 12.37
C PHE A 47 16.26 5.18 12.76
N PRO A 48 15.17 5.09 11.98
CA PRO A 48 13.97 5.84 12.29
C PRO A 48 13.22 5.24 13.46
N ASN A 49 12.55 6.12 14.21
CA ASN A 49 11.55 5.73 15.19
C ASN A 49 10.18 5.68 14.51
N CYS A 50 9.34 4.74 14.95
CA CYS A 50 7.99 4.58 14.47
C CYS A 50 7.17 5.86 14.74
N PRO A 51 6.54 6.48 13.72
CA PRO A 51 5.77 7.71 13.91
C PRO A 51 4.46 7.50 14.69
N ILE A 52 4.04 6.24 14.89
CA ILE A 52 2.79 5.90 15.58
C ILE A 52 3.02 5.62 17.07
N CYS A 53 3.99 4.76 17.39
CA CYS A 53 4.25 4.32 18.76
C CYS A 53 5.62 4.71 19.31
N HIS A 54 6.44 5.41 18.52
CA HIS A 54 7.79 5.86 18.87
C HIS A 54 8.80 4.75 19.22
N SER A 55 8.44 3.48 19.05
CA SER A 55 9.37 2.35 19.15
C SER A 55 10.39 2.37 18.01
N SER A 56 11.51 1.68 18.19
CA SER A 56 12.50 1.51 17.12
C SER A 56 11.92 0.76 15.92
N MET A 57 12.45 1.04 14.73
CA MET A 57 12.10 0.30 13.51
C MET A 57 13.28 -0.57 13.06
N THR A 58 12.98 -1.65 12.34
CA THR A 58 13.94 -2.58 11.75
C THR A 58 13.82 -2.56 10.23
N SER A 59 14.96 -2.65 9.53
CA SER A 59 14.97 -2.69 8.07
C SER A 59 14.44 -4.04 7.56
N ASP A 60 13.55 -4.00 6.59
CA ASP A 60 12.98 -5.18 5.94
C ASP A 60 12.75 -4.90 4.45
N ILE A 61 12.42 -5.91 3.67
CA ILE A 61 12.12 -5.79 2.23
C ILE A 61 10.69 -6.25 2.00
N LYS A 62 9.93 -5.44 1.26
CA LYS A 62 8.54 -5.75 0.92
C LYS A 62 8.27 -5.52 -0.57
N SER A 63 7.61 -6.50 -1.20
CA SER A 63 7.04 -6.35 -2.54
C SER A 63 5.88 -5.35 -2.46
N LEU A 64 6.04 -4.20 -3.11
CA LEU A 64 5.06 -3.12 -3.10
C LEU A 64 4.85 -2.58 -4.52
N PRO A 65 3.68 -2.01 -4.83
CA PRO A 65 3.46 -1.32 -6.10
C PRO A 65 4.54 -0.27 -6.36
N VAL A 66 5.01 -0.20 -7.60
CA VAL A 66 5.98 0.82 -8.03
C VAL A 66 5.37 2.21 -7.83
N LEU A 67 6.06 3.06 -7.06
CA LEU A 67 5.66 4.45 -6.93
C LEU A 67 6.21 5.25 -8.12
N THR A 68 5.32 5.71 -8.99
CA THR A 68 5.64 6.81 -9.89
C THR A 68 5.47 8.10 -9.10
N ASN A 69 6.56 8.84 -8.85
CA ASN A 69 6.51 10.17 -8.24
C ASN A 69 5.73 11.11 -9.17
N GLY A 70 4.41 11.13 -9.03
CA GLY A 70 3.50 11.96 -9.79
C GLY A 70 3.59 13.42 -9.32
N THR A 71 4.69 14.10 -9.60
CA THR A 71 4.82 15.55 -9.33
C THR A 71 3.87 16.39 -10.20
N LYS A 72 3.03 15.78 -11.03
CA LYS A 72 1.90 16.46 -11.66
C LYS A 72 0.64 16.23 -10.85
N ARG A 73 0.59 16.85 -9.67
CA ARG A 73 -0.67 17.21 -9.04
C ARG A 73 -1.28 18.35 -9.89
N SER A 74 -1.82 18.01 -11.05
CA SER A 74 -2.70 18.92 -11.78
C SER A 74 -3.99 18.98 -10.96
N PHE A 75 -4.07 19.99 -10.10
CA PHE A 75 -5.37 20.44 -9.59
C PHE A 75 -6.17 20.92 -10.80
N GLN A 76 -7.21 20.17 -11.17
CA GLN A 76 -8.28 20.63 -12.05
C GLN A 76 -9.54 20.73 -11.20
#